data_AF-E6KT41-F1
#
_entry.id   AF-E6KT41-F1
#
_cell.length_a   1.000
_cell.length_b   1.000
_cell.length_c   1.000
_cell.angle_alpha   90.00
_cell.angle_beta   90.00
_cell.angle_gamma   90.00
#
_symmetry.space_group_name_H-M   'P 1'
#
loop_
_entity.id
_entity.type
_entity.pdbx_description
1 polymer ?
#
loop_
_entity_poly.entity_id
_entity_poly.type
_entity_poly.pdbx_seq_one_letter_code
_entity_poly.pdbx_strand_id
1 'polypeptide(L)'
;MSLLQVVMALSRSRDEFRIMTEASRFDVVQVPLDSIPYCVEKENDYIFVDATIRKRYQVPFMGKADGVQMLLDHDVTTDGEVALKTSEAKQCKADGYEEVAGKLVDSFLSKTSEYGNEPVCFVFSQAGITAVLVTQLLRRKGLRAFYIGASNGYESEVRETIREIRILRDSGLI
;
A
#
# COMPACT_ATOMS: atom_id res chain seq x y z
N MET A 1 20.90 8.72 -23.93
CA MET A 1 20.42 8.26 -22.61
C MET A 1 21.48 8.59 -21.57
N SER A 2 21.11 9.33 -20.54
CA SER A 2 22.03 9.63 -19.42
C SER A 2 22.22 8.37 -18.56
N LEU A 3 23.41 8.19 -17.97
CA LEU A 3 23.71 7.13 -16.99
C LEU A 3 22.66 7.07 -15.88
N LEU A 4 22.14 8.22 -15.45
CA LEU A 4 21.08 8.29 -14.44
C LEU A 4 19.78 7.63 -14.90
N GLN A 5 19.37 7.86 -16.15
CA GLN A 5 18.16 7.26 -16.73
C GLN A 5 18.30 5.73 -16.83
N VAL A 6 19.49 5.24 -17.18
CA VAL A 6 19.78 3.80 -17.23
C VAL A 6 19.73 3.18 -15.83
N VAL A 7 20.32 3.84 -14.83
CA VAL A 7 20.27 3.36 -13.43
C VAL A 7 18.84 3.32 -12.91
N MET A 8 18.03 4.35 -13.18
CA MET A 8 16.62 4.38 -12.78
C MET A 8 15.81 3.27 -13.44
N ALA A 9 15.99 3.04 -14.75
CA ALA A 9 15.33 1.96 -15.47
C ALA A 9 15.70 0.58 -14.92
N LEU A 10 16.99 0.34 -14.63
CA LEU A 10 17.46 -0.91 -14.03
C LEU A 10 16.96 -1.11 -12.59
N SER A 11 16.78 -0.04 -11.81
CA SER A 11 16.17 -0.17 -10.49
C SER A 11 14.69 -0.53 -10.57
N ARG A 12 13.94 0.10 -11.48
CA ARG A 12 12.51 -0.20 -11.69
C ARG A 12 12.28 -1.64 -12.15
N SER A 13 13.05 -2.11 -13.13
CA SER A 13 12.92 -3.49 -13.61
C SER A 13 13.23 -4.52 -12.53
N ARG A 14 14.18 -4.22 -11.62
CA ARG A 14 14.46 -5.08 -10.46
C ARG A 14 13.31 -5.12 -9.46
N ASP A 15 12.62 -4.00 -9.26
CA ASP A 15 11.47 -3.94 -8.36
C ASP A 15 10.27 -4.66 -8.99
N GLU A 16 9.99 -4.46 -10.29
CA GLU A 16 8.96 -5.20 -11.04
C GLU A 16 9.18 -6.72 -11.00
N PHE A 17 10.41 -7.19 -11.19
CA PHE A 17 10.72 -8.61 -11.10
C PHE A 17 10.43 -9.17 -9.68
N ARG A 18 10.69 -8.39 -8.64
CA ARG A 18 10.35 -8.79 -7.27
C ARG A 18 8.86 -8.78 -7.03
N ILE A 19 8.14 -7.75 -7.47
CA ILE A 19 6.69 -7.70 -7.39
C ILE A 19 6.11 -8.97 -8.01
N MET A 20 6.54 -9.33 -9.21
CA MET A 20 6.09 -10.54 -9.90
C MET A 20 6.40 -11.81 -9.09
N THR A 21 7.58 -11.90 -8.47
CA THR A 21 7.98 -13.05 -7.65
C THR A 21 7.12 -13.16 -6.38
N GLU A 22 6.95 -12.06 -5.63
CA GLU A 22 6.15 -12.03 -4.41
C GLU A 22 4.65 -12.22 -4.71
N ALA A 23 4.15 -11.60 -5.77
CA ALA A 23 2.77 -11.73 -6.24
C ALA A 23 2.45 -13.18 -6.57
N SER A 24 3.35 -13.88 -7.27
CA SER A 24 3.23 -15.31 -7.54
C SER A 24 3.32 -16.15 -6.27
N ARG A 25 4.24 -15.82 -5.35
CA ARG A 25 4.39 -16.53 -4.06
C ARG A 25 3.13 -16.45 -3.20
N PHE A 26 2.42 -15.33 -3.25
CA PHE A 26 1.26 -15.05 -2.40
C PHE A 26 -0.09 -15.15 -3.12
N ASP A 27 -0.11 -15.53 -4.39
CA ASP A 27 -1.31 -15.56 -5.25
C ASP A 27 -2.10 -14.22 -5.21
N VAL A 28 -1.36 -13.12 -5.39
CA VAL A 28 -1.88 -11.76 -5.39
C VAL A 28 -1.77 -11.20 -6.80
N VAL A 29 -2.92 -10.94 -7.42
CA VAL A 29 -3.01 -10.27 -8.73
C VAL A 29 -3.26 -8.79 -8.52
N GLN A 30 -2.57 -7.94 -9.29
CA GLN A 30 -2.80 -6.50 -9.28
C GLN A 30 -4.16 -6.18 -9.89
N VAL A 31 -4.95 -5.40 -9.18
CA VAL A 31 -6.19 -4.81 -9.68
C VAL A 31 -5.86 -3.51 -10.42
N PRO A 32 -6.25 -3.36 -11.70
CA PRO A 32 -6.09 -2.09 -12.41
C PRO A 32 -6.86 -0.96 -11.71
N LEU A 33 -6.31 0.25 -11.72
CA LEU A 33 -6.94 1.41 -11.08
C LEU A 33 -8.37 1.66 -11.59
N ASP A 34 -8.58 1.53 -12.91
CA ASP A 34 -9.89 1.69 -13.56
C ASP A 34 -10.93 0.63 -13.11
N SER A 35 -10.48 -0.46 -12.47
CA SER A 35 -11.36 -1.51 -11.95
C SER A 35 -11.81 -1.27 -10.50
N ILE A 36 -11.19 -0.31 -9.80
CA ILE A 36 -11.49 -0.01 -8.38
C ILE A 36 -12.97 0.36 -8.16
N PRO A 37 -13.65 1.17 -9.00
CA PRO A 37 -15.05 1.52 -8.77
C PRO A 37 -15.97 0.29 -8.69
N TYR A 38 -15.68 -0.76 -9.45
CA TYR A 38 -16.46 -2.01 -9.46
C TYR A 38 -16.15 -2.92 -8.26
N CYS A 39 -15.07 -2.62 -7.52
CA CYS A 39 -14.68 -3.34 -6.32
C CYS A 39 -15.27 -2.73 -5.05
N VAL A 40 -15.88 -1.54 -5.14
CA VAL A 40 -16.51 -0.80 -4.06
C VAL A 40 -18.02 -0.95 -4.18
N GLU A 41 -18.65 -1.45 -3.11
CA GLU A 41 -20.11 -1.55 -3.04
C GLU A 41 -20.67 -0.35 -2.26
N LYS A 42 -21.90 0.06 -2.62
CA LYS A 42 -22.57 1.22 -2.03
C LYS A 42 -22.74 1.14 -0.52
N GLU A 43 -22.86 -0.05 0.02
CA GLU A 43 -23.12 -0.28 1.44
C GLU A 43 -21.85 -0.61 2.23
N ASN A 44 -20.73 -0.87 1.55
CA ASN A 44 -19.49 -1.29 2.20
C ASN A 44 -18.49 -0.13 2.24
N ASP A 45 -17.89 0.07 3.42
CA ASP A 45 -16.79 1.00 3.58
C ASP A 45 -15.56 0.54 2.76
N TYR A 46 -14.74 1.51 2.37
CA TYR A 46 -13.47 1.25 1.69
C TYR A 46 -12.36 2.08 2.30
N ILE A 47 -11.13 1.60 2.11
CA ILE A 47 -9.94 2.26 2.62
C ILE A 47 -8.78 2.11 1.64
N PHE A 48 -8.11 3.22 1.36
CA PHE A 48 -6.83 3.21 0.67
C PHE A 48 -5.71 3.12 1.69
N VAL A 49 -4.82 2.14 1.51
CA VAL A 49 -3.72 1.85 2.42
C VAL A 49 -2.40 2.09 1.71
N ASP A 50 -1.63 3.09 2.18
CA ASP A 50 -0.22 3.23 1.84
C ASP A 50 0.59 2.28 2.73
N ALA A 51 0.98 1.15 2.13
CA ALA A 51 1.75 0.09 2.76
C ALA A 51 3.26 0.34 2.76
N THR A 52 3.75 1.52 2.38
CA THR A 52 5.20 1.76 2.28
C THR A 52 5.89 1.65 3.65
N ILE A 53 6.81 0.69 3.79
CA ILE A 53 7.65 0.53 4.99
C ILE A 53 9.09 0.96 4.66
N ARG A 54 9.53 2.12 5.18
CA ARG A 54 10.92 2.60 5.09
C ARG A 54 11.21 3.67 6.14
N LYS A 55 12.50 3.95 6.37
CA LYS A 55 12.96 5.01 7.26
C LYS A 55 12.61 6.38 6.69
N ARG A 56 11.91 7.18 7.53
CA ARG A 56 11.58 8.61 7.34
C ARG A 56 11.27 8.97 5.88
N TYR A 57 10.01 8.77 5.52
CA TYR A 57 9.43 9.34 4.32
C TYR A 57 9.46 10.88 4.45
N GLN A 58 10.12 11.59 3.53
CA GLN A 58 9.88 13.03 3.36
C GLN A 58 8.40 13.16 2.98
N VAL A 59 7.55 13.61 3.92
CA VAL A 59 6.09 13.85 3.83
C VAL A 59 5.34 12.84 2.95
N PRO A 60 4.46 12.00 3.52
CA PRO A 60 3.67 11.02 2.75
C PRO A 60 3.13 11.63 1.44
N PHE A 61 3.38 10.95 0.31
CA PHE A 61 2.89 11.40 -1.01
C PHE A 61 1.36 11.58 -0.99
N MET A 62 0.69 10.78 -0.17
CA MET A 62 -0.73 10.88 0.19
C MET A 62 -0.89 10.57 1.67
N GLY A 63 -1.85 11.21 2.32
CA GLY A 63 -2.14 10.96 3.74
C GLY A 63 -3.61 11.11 4.05
N LYS A 64 -3.93 11.32 5.33
CA LYS A 64 -5.30 11.40 5.81
C LYS A 64 -6.15 12.45 5.07
N ALA A 65 -5.56 13.56 4.62
CA ALA A 65 -6.23 14.59 3.83
C ALA A 65 -6.75 14.07 2.48
N ASP A 66 -6.03 13.12 1.87
CA ASP A 66 -6.42 12.47 0.62
C ASP A 66 -7.35 11.26 0.85
N GLY A 67 -7.67 10.92 2.10
CA GLY A 67 -8.45 9.73 2.45
C GLY A 67 -7.61 8.44 2.48
N VAL A 68 -6.28 8.58 2.53
CA VAL A 68 -5.34 7.45 2.61
C VAL A 68 -4.92 7.23 4.05
N GLN A 69 -4.97 5.98 4.50
CA GLN A 69 -4.37 5.57 5.75
C GLN A 69 -2.99 4.97 5.52
N MET A 70 -2.03 5.37 6.34
CA MET A 70 -0.67 4.85 6.26
C MET A 70 -0.52 3.64 7.18
N LEU A 71 0.07 2.58 6.66
CA LEU A 71 0.40 1.41 7.45
C LEU A 71 1.51 1.73 8.47
N LEU A 72 2.52 2.48 8.03
CA LEU A 72 3.57 3.01 8.88
C LEU A 72 3.24 4.46 9.26
N ASP A 73 2.58 4.63 10.40
CA ASP A 73 2.26 5.93 10.97
C ASP A 73 3.51 6.54 11.63
N HIS A 74 4.04 7.62 11.04
CA HIS A 74 5.25 8.29 11.51
C HIS A 74 5.01 9.18 12.74
N ASP A 75 3.76 9.51 13.08
CA ASP A 75 3.41 10.31 14.26
C ASP A 75 3.40 9.46 15.54
N VAL A 76 3.24 8.14 15.39
CA VAL A 76 3.50 7.18 16.46
C VAL A 76 5.00 6.91 16.43
N THR A 77 5.73 7.61 17.29
CA THR A 77 7.12 7.28 17.61
C THR A 77 7.23 5.78 17.78
N THR A 78 7.89 5.10 16.83
CA THR A 78 8.36 3.73 17.04
C THR A 78 9.39 3.81 18.15
N ASP A 79 8.90 3.65 19.38
CA ASP A 79 9.71 3.32 20.53
C ASP A 79 10.58 2.12 20.10
N GLY A 80 11.89 2.27 20.30
CA GLY A 80 12.90 1.65 19.45
C GLY A 80 12.80 0.13 19.32
N GLU A 81 13.07 -0.39 18.10
CA GLU A 81 13.74 -1.69 17.89
C GLU A 81 13.96 -2.02 16.40
N VAL A 82 13.16 -1.49 15.47
CA VAL A 82 13.33 -1.80 14.04
C VAL A 82 14.18 -0.75 13.32
N ALA A 83 15.43 -1.10 12.99
CA ALA A 83 16.31 -0.28 12.17
C ALA A 83 15.82 -0.22 10.71
N LEU A 84 14.77 0.57 10.46
CA LEU A 84 14.18 0.77 9.13
C LEU A 84 15.26 1.19 8.12
N LYS A 85 15.17 0.64 6.90
CA LYS A 85 16.06 0.94 5.77
C LYS A 85 15.53 2.13 4.97
N THR A 86 16.41 2.77 4.21
CA THR A 86 16.10 4.05 3.51
C THR A 86 15.14 3.92 2.33
N SER A 87 14.84 2.70 1.88
CA SER A 87 13.91 2.46 0.78
C SER A 87 13.14 1.15 1.02
N GLU A 88 11.95 1.07 0.45
CA GLU A 88 11.11 -0.13 0.48
C GLU A 88 11.87 -1.36 -0.05
N ALA A 89 12.53 -1.22 -1.19
CA ALA A 89 13.32 -2.30 -1.79
C ALA A 89 14.51 -2.78 -0.94
N LYS A 90 15.02 -1.95 -0.01
CA LYS A 90 16.02 -2.37 0.98
C LYS A 90 15.36 -2.96 2.22
N GLN A 91 14.22 -2.40 2.63
CA GLN A 91 13.44 -2.87 3.77
C GLN A 91 12.94 -4.29 3.55
N CYS A 92 12.47 -4.61 2.34
CA CYS A 92 11.96 -5.95 2.00
C CYS A 92 13.02 -7.06 2.07
N LYS A 93 14.31 -6.69 2.15
CA LYS A 93 15.44 -7.61 2.29
C LYS A 93 16.00 -7.68 3.71
N ALA A 94 15.47 -6.86 4.61
CA ALA A 94 15.92 -6.86 5.99
C ALA A 94 15.38 -8.11 6.69
N ASP A 95 16.18 -8.66 7.60
CA ASP A 95 15.73 -9.75 8.46
C ASP A 95 14.52 -9.30 9.29
N GLY A 96 13.55 -10.20 9.46
CA GLY A 96 12.30 -9.90 10.17
C GLY A 96 11.31 -9.01 9.41
N TYR A 97 11.53 -8.71 8.13
CA TYR A 97 10.63 -7.86 7.34
C TYR A 97 9.16 -8.31 7.36
N GLU A 98 8.89 -9.61 7.17
CA GLU A 98 7.53 -10.15 7.21
C GLU A 98 6.89 -9.99 8.61
N GLU A 99 7.68 -10.17 9.68
CA GLU A 99 7.22 -9.97 11.07
C GLU A 99 6.90 -8.50 11.34
N VAL A 100 7.74 -7.57 10.88
CA VAL A 100 7.50 -6.12 11.00
C VAL A 100 6.23 -5.73 10.25
N ALA A 101 6.04 -6.20 9.02
CA ALA A 101 4.83 -5.95 8.25
C ALA A 101 3.60 -6.53 8.97
N GLY A 102 3.69 -7.73 9.53
CA GLY A 102 2.64 -8.34 10.35
C GLY A 102 2.24 -7.49 11.55
N LYS A 103 3.21 -7.04 12.35
CA LYS A 103 2.96 -6.16 13.51
C LYS A 103 2.30 -4.84 13.11
N LEU A 104 2.72 -4.25 11.98
CA LEU A 104 2.11 -3.02 11.47
C LEU A 104 0.68 -3.26 10.98
N VAL A 105 0.39 -4.39 10.33
CA VAL A 105 -0.97 -4.77 9.93
C VAL A 105 -1.84 -5.00 11.17
N ASP A 106 -1.34 -5.68 12.19
CA ASP A 106 -2.07 -5.89 13.44
C ASP A 106 -2.38 -4.56 14.14
N SER A 107 -1.40 -3.64 14.19
CA SER A 107 -1.60 -2.29 14.73
C SER A 107 -2.63 -1.49 13.90
N PHE A 108 -2.54 -1.53 12.57
CA PHE A 108 -3.49 -0.89 11.67
C PHE A 108 -4.92 -1.41 11.91
N LEU A 109 -5.09 -2.74 11.96
CA LEU A 109 -6.40 -3.36 12.18
C LEU A 109 -6.99 -3.02 13.55
N SER A 110 -6.15 -2.93 14.59
CA SER A 110 -6.61 -2.53 15.93
C SER A 110 -7.20 -1.12 15.95
N LYS A 111 -6.67 -0.20 15.12
CA LYS A 111 -7.17 1.17 14.98
C LYS A 111 -8.44 1.24 14.12
N THR A 112 -8.57 0.37 13.12
CA THR A 112 -9.73 0.38 12.20
C THR A 112 -10.92 -0.43 12.72
N SER A 113 -10.70 -1.43 13.58
CA SER A 113 -11.73 -2.33 14.12
C SER A 113 -12.76 -1.64 15.02
N GLU A 114 -12.54 -0.38 15.42
CA GLU A 114 -13.49 0.37 16.25
C GLU A 114 -14.83 0.68 15.54
N TYR A 115 -14.92 0.49 14.22
CA TYR A 115 -16.05 0.95 13.39
C TYR A 115 -17.06 -0.14 12.97
N GLY A 116 -16.89 -1.40 13.40
CA GLY A 116 -17.90 -2.46 13.23
C GLY A 116 -18.15 -2.96 11.79
N ASN A 117 -17.61 -2.30 10.77
CA ASN A 117 -17.59 -2.74 9.38
C ASN A 117 -16.18 -3.16 8.97
N GLU A 118 -16.05 -4.27 8.23
CA GLU A 118 -14.79 -4.70 7.60
C GLU A 118 -14.63 -4.01 6.23
N PRO A 119 -13.79 -2.95 6.11
CA PRO A 119 -13.73 -2.20 4.87
C PRO A 119 -12.98 -2.97 3.78
N VAL A 120 -13.34 -2.71 2.53
CA VAL A 120 -12.55 -3.14 1.37
C VAL A 120 -11.24 -2.34 1.33
N CYS A 121 -10.11 -3.03 1.41
CA CYS A 121 -8.79 -2.41 1.43
C CYS A 121 -8.16 -2.37 0.03
N PHE A 122 -7.77 -1.18 -0.44
CA PHE A 122 -6.97 -0.99 -1.65
C PHE A 122 -5.55 -0.61 -1.27
N VAL A 123 -4.60 -1.51 -1.51
CA VAL A 123 -3.25 -1.44 -0.96
C VAL A 123 -2.26 -1.08 -2.05
N PHE A 124 -1.56 0.02 -1.86
CA PHE A 124 -0.42 0.44 -2.68
C PHE A 124 0.81 0.68 -1.81
N SER A 125 1.98 0.77 -2.42
CA SER A 125 3.21 1.17 -1.74
C SER A 125 4.13 1.85 -2.74
N GLN A 126 5.17 2.52 -2.28
CA GLN A 126 6.05 3.26 -3.17
C GLN A 126 6.61 2.40 -4.31
N ALA A 127 7.21 1.25 -3.99
CA ALA A 127 7.76 0.32 -4.98
C ALA A 127 6.80 -0.82 -5.33
N GLY A 128 5.65 -0.92 -4.66
CA GLY A 128 4.64 -1.97 -4.91
C GLY A 128 4.97 -3.32 -4.27
N ILE A 129 6.17 -3.51 -3.70
CA ILE A 129 6.63 -4.78 -3.13
C ILE A 129 5.94 -5.03 -1.80
N THR A 130 5.89 -4.03 -0.93
CA THR A 130 5.26 -4.17 0.39
C THR A 130 3.75 -4.29 0.29
N ALA A 131 3.13 -3.63 -0.69
CA ALA A 131 1.69 -3.75 -0.92
C ALA A 131 1.25 -5.19 -1.23
N VAL A 132 2.06 -5.99 -1.93
CA VAL A 132 1.76 -7.41 -2.16
C VAL A 132 1.66 -8.17 -0.83
N LEU A 133 2.70 -8.07 0.01
CA LEU A 133 2.75 -8.75 1.30
C LEU A 133 1.59 -8.29 2.21
N VAL A 134 1.35 -6.99 2.29
CA VAL A 134 0.31 -6.41 3.14
C VAL A 134 -1.09 -6.82 2.68
N THR A 135 -1.33 -6.86 1.36
CA THR A 135 -2.57 -7.38 0.80
C THR A 135 -2.81 -8.82 1.25
N GLN A 136 -1.78 -9.67 1.16
CA GLN A 136 -1.87 -11.05 1.61
C GLN A 136 -2.13 -11.14 3.13
N LEU A 137 -1.46 -10.33 3.94
CA LEU A 137 -1.63 -10.32 5.40
C LEU A 137 -3.06 -9.91 5.79
N LEU A 138 -3.60 -8.86 5.18
CA LEU A 138 -4.98 -8.43 5.37
C LEU A 138 -5.98 -9.53 4.98
N ARG A 139 -5.77 -10.21 3.84
CA ARG A 139 -6.60 -11.35 3.42
C ARG A 139 -6.57 -12.50 4.44
N ARG A 140 -5.39 -12.83 4.99
CA ARG A 140 -5.28 -13.86 6.04
C ARG A 140 -6.01 -13.49 7.33
N LYS A 141 -6.26 -12.20 7.56
CA LYS A 141 -7.04 -11.69 8.69
C LYS A 141 -8.53 -11.56 8.39
N GLY A 142 -8.99 -12.01 7.22
CA GLY A 142 -10.39 -12.02 6.81
C GLY A 142 -10.82 -10.82 5.96
N LEU A 143 -9.98 -9.80 5.80
CA LEU A 143 -10.37 -8.61 5.05
C LEU A 143 -10.34 -8.85 3.53
N ARG A 144 -11.31 -8.23 2.85
CA ARG A 144 -11.30 -8.10 1.40
C ARG A 144 -10.28 -7.04 0.99
N ALA A 145 -9.08 -7.48 0.64
CA ALA A 145 -7.97 -6.60 0.23
C ALA A 145 -7.54 -6.82 -1.23
N PHE A 146 -7.23 -5.73 -1.92
CA PHE A 146 -6.77 -5.68 -3.30
C PHE A 146 -5.43 -4.96 -3.40
N TYR A 147 -4.47 -5.61 -4.06
CA TYR A 147 -3.21 -4.98 -4.43
C TYR A 147 -3.43 -4.11 -5.67
N ILE A 148 -3.12 -2.81 -5.60
CA ILE A 148 -3.35 -1.88 -6.72
C ILE A 148 -2.06 -1.34 -7.35
N GLY A 149 -0.89 -1.71 -6.82
CA GLY A 149 0.40 -1.45 -7.48
C GLY A 149 1.39 -0.61 -6.70
N ALA A 150 2.36 -0.10 -7.44
CA ALA A 150 3.35 0.88 -6.99
C ALA A 150 2.83 2.31 -7.21
N SER A 151 3.15 3.24 -6.32
CA SER A 151 2.87 4.67 -6.54
C SER A 151 4.02 5.43 -7.20
N ASN A 152 5.27 4.94 -7.12
CA ASN A 152 6.42 5.62 -7.71
C ASN A 152 6.37 5.61 -9.24
N GLY A 153 6.31 6.80 -9.84
CA GLY A 153 6.11 6.99 -11.27
C GLY A 153 4.66 6.91 -11.73
N TYR A 154 3.71 6.69 -10.81
CA TYR A 154 2.25 6.65 -11.03
C TYR A 154 1.49 7.47 -9.99
N GLU A 155 2.19 8.43 -9.39
CA GLU A 155 1.70 9.24 -8.28
C GLU A 155 0.38 9.93 -8.63
N SER A 156 0.34 10.59 -9.78
CA SER A 156 -0.82 11.36 -10.21
C SER A 156 -2.01 10.46 -10.46
N GLU A 157 -1.78 9.32 -11.11
CA GLU A 157 -2.80 8.34 -11.48
C GLU A 157 -3.44 7.76 -10.22
N VAL A 158 -2.63 7.28 -9.27
CA VAL A 158 -3.13 6.75 -7.98
C VAL A 158 -3.91 7.83 -7.23
N ARG A 159 -3.42 9.07 -7.19
CA ARG A 159 -4.08 10.17 -6.50
C ARG A 159 -5.42 10.53 -7.13
N GLU A 160 -5.48 10.65 -8.45
CA GLU A 160 -6.71 11.01 -9.15
C GLU A 160 -7.75 9.88 -9.06
N THR A 161 -7.34 8.61 -9.13
CA THR A 161 -8.26 7.49 -8.86
C THR A 161 -8.84 7.56 -7.45
N ILE A 162 -8.02 7.85 -6.42
CA ILE A 162 -8.52 7.99 -5.04
C ILE A 162 -9.54 9.14 -4.93
N ARG A 163 -9.26 10.28 -5.58
CA ARG A 163 -10.19 11.41 -5.61
C ARG A 163 -11.49 11.09 -6.34
N GLU A 164 -11.40 10.42 -7.48
CA GLU A 164 -12.56 9.99 -8.26
C GLU A 164 -13.47 9.09 -7.42
N ILE A 165 -12.91 8.05 -6.79
CA ILE A 165 -13.66 7.13 -5.93
C ILE A 165 -14.36 7.87 -4.78
N ARG A 166 -13.69 8.87 -4.18
CA ARG A 166 -14.31 9.72 -3.16
C ARG A 166 -15.46 10.55 -3.71
N ILE A 167 -15.30 11.18 -4.87
CA ILE A 167 -16.37 11.97 -5.50
C ILE A 167 -17.57 11.08 -5.86
N LEU A 168 -17.32 9.88 -6.40
CA LEU A 168 -18.36 8.91 -6.71
C LEU A 168 -19.13 8.49 -5.44
N ARG A 169 -18.41 8.23 -4.34
CA ARG A 169 -19.00 7.91 -3.02
C ARG A 169 -19.85 9.07 -2.50
N ASP A 170 -19.32 10.28 -2.49
CA ASP A 170 -20.01 11.48 -2.00
C ASP A 170 -21.25 11.81 -2.85
N SER A 171 -21.24 11.42 -4.12
CA SER A 171 -22.37 11.54 -5.05
C SER A 171 -23.38 10.37 -4.95
N GLY A 172 -23.12 9.37 -4.10
CA GLY A 172 -23.97 8.18 -3.93
C GLY A 172 -24.02 7.24 -5.14
N LEU A 173 -23.02 7.32 -6.03
CA LEU A 173 -22.88 6.48 -7.22
C LEU A 173 -22.24 5.13 -6.89
N ILE A 174 -21.40 5.08 -5.84
CA ILE A 174 -20.79 3.86 -5.31
C ILE A 174 -20.78 3.85 -3.79
#